data_AF-A0A6J8ECR2-F1
#
_entry.id   AF-A0A6J8ECR2-F1
#
_cell.length_a   1.000
_cell.length_b   1.000
_cell.length_c   1.000
_cell.angle_alpha   90.00
_cell.angle_beta   90.00
_cell.angle_gamma   90.00
#
_symmetry.space_group_name_H-M   'P 1'
#
loop_
_entity.id
_entity.type
_entity.pdbx_description
1 polymer ?
#
loop_
_entity_poly.entity_id
_entity_poly.type
_entity_poly.pdbx_seq_one_letter_code
_entity_poly.pdbx_strand_id
1 'polypeptide(L)'
;MIDCWIPTYEVQSGIWQETQTKPDKVHGYPRTRKCHSCSLFRNEAYVCGGLDGEDIMDDIWKLNLITYKWTKLPTSLHLPVYFHSADITPDGCLYIFGGVTRIDDVRTNCVQRIWLTLPTLQELCWENMCSTLDMNKLQKHRSELFEIGIPMHFIERL
;
A
#
# COMPACT_ATOMS: atom_id res chain seq x y z
N MET A 1 -9.26 -28.70 5.35
CA MET A 1 -8.78 -27.33 5.59
C MET A 1 -7.69 -27.11 4.58
N ILE A 2 -7.76 -26.07 3.73
CA ILE A 2 -6.70 -25.82 2.75
C ILE A 2 -5.58 -25.10 3.52
N ASP A 3 -4.43 -25.74 3.64
CA ASP A 3 -3.25 -25.12 4.25
C ASP A 3 -2.56 -24.22 3.21
N CYS A 4 -2.16 -23.02 3.61
CA CYS A 4 -1.42 -22.09 2.75
C CYS A 4 0.03 -22.00 3.22
N TRP A 5 0.94 -22.42 2.37
CA TRP A 5 2.39 -22.37 2.59
C TRP A 5 2.98 -21.29 1.69
N ILE A 6 3.96 -20.56 2.23
CA ILE A 6 4.73 -19.57 1.47
C ILE A 6 6.20 -19.98 1.44
N PRO A 7 6.90 -19.80 0.30
CA PRO A 7 8.33 -19.96 0.25
C PRO A 7 8.99 -18.82 1.03
N THR A 8 9.92 -19.16 1.90
CA THR A 8 10.72 -18.23 2.69
C THR A 8 12.19 -18.53 2.48
N TYR A 9 12.99 -17.49 2.24
CA TYR A 9 14.42 -17.62 2.05
C TYR A 9 15.16 -17.08 3.28
N GLU A 10 15.93 -17.95 3.93
CA GLU A 10 16.78 -17.56 5.05
C GLU A 10 18.13 -17.07 4.50
N VAL A 11 18.34 -15.76 4.54
CA VAL A 11 19.53 -15.11 3.93
C VAL A 11 20.84 -15.57 4.57
N GLN A 12 20.85 -15.80 5.90
CA GLN A 12 22.06 -16.18 6.61
C GLN A 12 22.55 -17.59 6.28
N SER A 13 21.61 -18.54 6.12
CA SER A 13 21.92 -19.93 5.78
C SER A 13 21.95 -20.18 4.27
N GLY A 14 21.33 -19.30 3.48
CA GLY A 14 21.20 -19.42 2.04
C GLY A 14 20.17 -20.47 1.60
N ILE A 15 19.23 -20.84 2.47
CA ILE A 15 18.32 -21.97 2.27
C ILE A 15 16.87 -21.51 2.05
N TRP A 16 16.20 -22.14 1.08
CA TRP A 16 14.75 -22.04 0.91
C TRP A 16 14.03 -22.99 1.86
N GLN A 17 12.98 -22.48 2.48
CA GLN A 17 12.12 -23.22 3.40
C GLN A 17 10.66 -22.92 3.05
N GLU A 18 9.74 -23.76 3.53
CA GLU A 18 8.31 -23.50 3.45
C GLU A 18 7.80 -23.09 4.83
N THR A 19 7.11 -21.95 4.89
CA THR A 19 6.49 -21.45 6.11
C THR A 19 4.98 -21.56 6.01
N GLN A 20 4.37 -22.26 6.96
CA GLN A 20 2.91 -22.36 7.05
C GLN A 20 2.31 -21.03 7.51
N THR A 21 1.31 -20.55 6.80
CA THR A 21 0.55 -19.36 7.18
C THR A 21 -0.76 -19.72 7.84
N LYS A 22 -1.33 -18.76 8.56
CA LYS A 22 -2.61 -18.84 9.26
C LYS A 22 -3.65 -18.00 8.52
N PRO A 23 -4.90 -18.46 8.44
CA PRO A 23 -5.93 -17.73 7.70
C PRO A 23 -6.41 -16.49 8.47
N ASP A 24 -7.01 -15.57 7.73
CA ASP A 24 -7.96 -14.62 8.28
C ASP A 24 -9.17 -15.36 8.90
N LYS A 25 -9.72 -14.82 9.98
CA LYS A 25 -10.80 -15.49 10.75
C LYS A 25 -12.10 -15.64 9.95
N VAL A 26 -12.38 -14.72 9.03
CA VAL A 26 -13.64 -14.62 8.31
C VAL A 26 -13.43 -14.97 6.83
N HIS A 27 -12.34 -14.47 6.25
CA HIS A 27 -12.13 -14.52 4.80
C HIS A 27 -11.16 -15.62 4.36
N GLY A 28 -10.53 -16.35 5.27
CA GLY A 28 -9.57 -17.39 4.92
C GLY A 28 -8.25 -16.81 4.37
N TYR A 29 -7.87 -17.19 3.16
CA TYR A 29 -6.62 -16.78 2.52
C TYR A 29 -6.91 -15.86 1.31
N PRO A 30 -5.93 -15.01 0.91
CA PRO A 30 -6.04 -14.32 -0.36
C PRO A 30 -6.21 -15.32 -1.51
N ARG A 31 -7.06 -14.99 -2.49
CA ARG A 31 -7.15 -15.73 -3.76
C ARG A 31 -5.78 -15.80 -4.44
N THR A 32 -5.52 -16.90 -5.14
CA THR A 32 -4.37 -17.06 -6.04
C THR A 32 -4.36 -15.93 -7.05
N ARG A 33 -3.21 -15.27 -7.23
CA ARG A 33 -3.13 -14.06 -8.06
C ARG A 33 -1.74 -13.84 -8.62
N LYS A 34 -1.66 -13.26 -9.81
CA LYS A 34 -0.42 -12.76 -10.44
C LYS A 34 -0.47 -11.25 -10.61
N CYS A 35 0.70 -10.65 -10.84
CA CYS A 35 0.85 -9.23 -11.14
C CYS A 35 0.22 -8.28 -10.08
N HIS A 36 0.15 -8.75 -8.83
CA HIS A 36 -0.17 -7.94 -7.66
C HIS A 36 1.07 -7.14 -7.25
N SER A 37 0.87 -6.10 -6.46
CA SER A 37 1.97 -5.45 -5.73
C SER A 37 2.14 -6.07 -4.35
N CYS A 38 3.36 -6.02 -3.83
CA CYS A 38 3.69 -6.40 -2.46
C CYS A 38 4.59 -5.33 -1.83
N SER A 39 4.13 -4.68 -0.77
CA SER A 39 4.86 -3.60 -0.10
C SER A 39 4.99 -3.90 1.39
N LEU A 40 6.17 -3.66 1.95
CA LEU A 40 6.44 -3.88 3.37
C LEU A 40 6.09 -2.61 4.15
N PHE A 41 5.29 -2.75 5.21
CA PHE A 41 5.09 -1.68 6.18
C PHE A 41 5.14 -2.25 7.60
N ARG A 42 6.14 -1.80 8.37
CA ARG A 42 6.47 -2.36 9.69
C ARG A 42 6.74 -3.88 9.58
N ASN A 43 6.03 -4.70 10.33
CA ASN A 43 6.16 -6.17 10.31
C ASN A 43 5.05 -6.84 9.49
N GLU A 44 4.49 -6.13 8.52
CA GLU A 44 3.36 -6.60 7.72
C GLU A 44 3.67 -6.41 6.22
N ALA A 45 3.52 -7.49 5.45
CA ALA A 45 3.59 -7.44 3.99
C ALA A 45 2.18 -7.25 3.42
N TYR A 46 1.96 -6.17 2.69
CA TYR A 46 0.67 -5.82 2.08
C TYR A 46 0.63 -6.27 0.63
N VAL A 47 -0.38 -7.07 0.28
CA VAL A 47 -0.64 -7.56 -1.07
C VAL A 47 -1.88 -6.86 -1.60
N CYS A 48 -1.75 -6.15 -2.72
CA CYS A 48 -2.84 -5.33 -3.28
C CYS A 48 -3.12 -5.72 -4.73
N GLY A 49 -4.41 -5.82 -5.06
CA GLY A 49 -4.90 -6.08 -6.41
C GLY A 49 -4.38 -7.37 -7.03
N GLY A 50 -4.11 -7.33 -8.34
CA GLY A 50 -3.66 -8.47 -9.15
C GLY A 50 -4.78 -9.09 -9.97
N LEU A 51 -4.46 -10.20 -10.64
CA LEU A 51 -5.37 -10.95 -11.51
C LEU A 51 -5.28 -12.44 -11.19
N ASP A 52 -6.40 -13.14 -11.06
CA ASP A 52 -6.43 -14.60 -10.82
C ASP A 52 -6.57 -15.43 -12.11
N GLY A 53 -6.74 -14.76 -13.25
CA GLY A 53 -6.96 -15.35 -14.57
C GLY A 53 -8.32 -14.98 -15.14
N GLU A 54 -9.28 -14.69 -14.27
CA GLU A 54 -10.66 -14.32 -14.63
C GLU A 54 -11.03 -12.94 -14.07
N ASP A 55 -10.69 -12.66 -12.82
CA ASP A 55 -11.04 -11.42 -12.13
C ASP A 55 -9.82 -10.56 -11.81
N ILE A 56 -9.96 -9.26 -12.05
CA ILE A 56 -9.04 -8.25 -11.53
C ILE A 56 -9.48 -7.90 -10.12
N MET A 57 -8.57 -8.05 -9.17
CA MET A 57 -8.82 -7.80 -7.75
C MET A 57 -8.59 -6.34 -7.39
N ASP A 58 -9.37 -5.86 -6.43
CA ASP A 58 -9.24 -4.59 -5.75
C ASP A 58 -9.00 -4.77 -4.24
N ASP A 59 -8.94 -6.00 -3.75
CA ASP A 59 -8.78 -6.27 -2.33
C ASP A 59 -7.35 -6.03 -1.86
N ILE A 60 -7.23 -5.72 -0.58
CA ILE A 60 -5.96 -5.55 0.11
C ILE A 60 -5.88 -6.57 1.23
N TRP A 61 -4.78 -7.32 1.21
CA TRP A 61 -4.43 -8.28 2.25
C TRP A 61 -3.15 -7.87 2.93
N LYS A 62 -3.00 -8.27 4.19
CA LYS A 62 -1.72 -8.19 4.87
C LYS A 62 -1.35 -9.51 5.51
N LEU A 63 -0.07 -9.84 5.45
CA LEU A 63 0.54 -10.95 6.17
C LEU A 63 1.38 -10.38 7.31
N ASN A 64 1.03 -10.71 8.55
CA ASN A 64 1.90 -10.43 9.69
C ASN A 64 3.13 -11.35 9.63
N LEU A 65 4.33 -10.78 9.51
CA LEU A 65 5.58 -11.52 9.31
C LEU A 65 6.15 -12.14 10.60
N ILE A 66 5.54 -11.88 11.75
CA ILE A 66 5.89 -12.53 13.03
C ILE A 66 4.98 -13.75 13.26
N THR A 67 3.67 -13.57 13.09
CA THR A 67 2.68 -14.61 13.39
C THR A 67 2.30 -15.46 12.18
N TYR A 68 2.76 -15.07 10.99
CA TYR A 68 2.39 -15.61 9.67
C TYR A 68 0.88 -15.67 9.45
N LYS A 69 0.15 -14.65 9.93
CA LYS A 69 -1.30 -14.62 9.84
C LYS A 69 -1.76 -13.63 8.77
N TRP A 70 -2.61 -14.11 7.87
CA TRP A 70 -3.30 -13.28 6.89
C TRP A 70 -4.44 -12.49 7.54
N THR A 71 -4.67 -11.28 7.06
CA THR A 71 -5.82 -10.46 7.41
C THR A 71 -6.27 -9.70 6.17
N LYS A 72 -7.55 -9.82 5.84
CA LYS A 72 -8.16 -8.99 4.78
C LYS A 72 -8.49 -7.64 5.36
N LEU A 73 -8.10 -6.55 4.70
CA LEU A 73 -8.50 -5.22 5.12
C LEU A 73 -9.97 -4.96 4.74
N PRO A 74 -10.69 -4.13 5.52
CA PRO A 74 -12.06 -3.76 5.21
C PRO A 74 -12.17 -2.73 4.08
N THR A 75 -11.03 -2.29 3.52
CA THR A 75 -10.95 -1.33 2.41
C THR A 75 -10.43 -2.01 1.15
N SER A 76 -10.81 -1.46 0.01
CA SER A 76 -10.39 -1.90 -1.33
C SER A 76 -9.82 -0.72 -2.12
N LEU A 77 -9.13 -1.05 -3.20
CA LEU A 77 -8.75 -0.10 -4.24
C LEU A 77 -10.01 0.52 -4.84
N HIS A 78 -9.96 1.81 -5.19
CA HIS A 78 -11.06 2.46 -5.91
C HIS A 78 -11.21 1.94 -7.33
N LEU A 79 -10.11 1.41 -7.88
CA LEU A 79 -10.05 0.82 -9.21
C LEU A 79 -9.27 -0.50 -9.12
N PRO A 80 -9.90 -1.65 -9.43
CA PRO A 80 -9.22 -2.93 -9.54
C PRO A 80 -8.09 -2.85 -10.57
N VAL A 81 -6.89 -3.31 -10.20
CA VAL A 81 -5.71 -3.23 -11.07
C VAL A 81 -4.75 -4.39 -10.91
N TYR A 82 -4.13 -4.80 -12.02
CA TYR A 82 -2.94 -5.67 -12.07
C TYR A 82 -1.83 -5.01 -12.88
N PHE A 83 -0.59 -5.51 -12.81
CA PHE A 83 0.59 -4.87 -13.43
C PHE A 83 0.80 -3.41 -13.00
N HIS A 84 0.40 -3.08 -11.78
CA HIS A 84 0.60 -1.75 -11.18
C HIS A 84 1.86 -1.74 -10.31
N SER A 85 2.32 -0.52 -9.98
CA SER A 85 3.33 -0.32 -8.94
C SER A 85 2.66 0.19 -7.68
N ALA A 86 3.14 -0.21 -6.50
CA ALA A 86 2.66 0.28 -5.23
C ALA A 86 3.77 0.40 -4.19
N ASP A 87 3.66 1.39 -3.31
CA ASP A 87 4.52 1.53 -2.15
C ASP A 87 3.81 2.24 -0.98
N ILE A 88 4.34 2.08 0.23
CA ILE A 88 3.73 2.59 1.46
C ILE A 88 4.67 3.62 2.10
N THR A 89 4.12 4.81 2.34
CA THR A 89 4.84 5.88 3.06
C THR A 89 5.13 5.51 4.52
N PRO A 90 6.12 6.14 5.17
CA PRO A 90 6.40 5.92 6.60
C PRO A 90 5.19 6.13 7.52
N ASP A 91 4.26 7.01 7.14
CA ASP A 91 3.03 7.31 7.89
C ASP A 91 1.92 6.27 7.67
N GLY A 92 2.11 5.30 6.76
CA GLY A 92 1.14 4.23 6.48
C GLY A 92 0.13 4.58 5.41
N CYS A 93 0.46 5.52 4.51
CA CYS A 93 -0.34 5.80 3.32
C CYS A 93 0.17 4.96 2.14
N LEU A 94 -0.67 4.08 1.60
CA LEU A 94 -0.42 3.28 0.41
C LEU A 94 -0.68 4.12 -0.84
N TYR A 95 0.29 4.14 -1.75
CA TYR A 95 0.17 4.73 -3.07
C TYR A 95 0.25 3.64 -4.13
N ILE A 96 -0.63 3.71 -5.11
CA ILE A 96 -0.65 2.81 -6.27
C ILE A 96 -0.65 3.66 -7.53
N PHE A 97 0.21 3.33 -8.48
CA PHE A 97 0.29 4.02 -9.76
C PHE A 97 0.07 3.05 -10.92
N GLY A 98 -0.86 3.46 -11.78
CA GLY A 98 -1.11 2.84 -13.07
C GLY A 98 -1.65 1.41 -12.97
N GLY A 99 -1.21 0.57 -13.91
CA GLY A 99 -1.67 -0.80 -14.07
C GLY A 99 -2.69 -0.96 -15.19
N VAL A 100 -3.31 -2.13 -15.20
CA VAL A 100 -4.31 -2.57 -16.16
C VAL A 100 -5.62 -2.83 -15.43
N THR A 101 -6.70 -2.27 -15.96
CA THR A 101 -8.01 -2.14 -15.29
C THR A 101 -9.06 -3.12 -15.82
N ARG A 102 -8.80 -3.71 -16.99
CA ARG A 102 -9.70 -4.63 -17.68
C ARG A 102 -8.87 -5.68 -18.41
N ILE A 103 -9.45 -6.86 -18.61
CA ILE A 103 -8.76 -8.01 -19.24
C ILE A 103 -8.43 -7.74 -20.71
N ASP A 104 -9.11 -6.80 -21.35
CA ASP A 104 -8.79 -6.28 -22.70
C ASP A 104 -7.65 -5.24 -22.70
N ASP A 105 -6.77 -5.29 -21.69
CA ASP A 105 -5.55 -4.50 -21.54
C ASP A 105 -5.72 -2.97 -21.49
N VAL A 106 -6.86 -2.48 -20.97
CA VAL A 106 -7.06 -1.05 -20.72
C VAL A 106 -6.17 -0.57 -19.58
N ARG A 107 -5.14 0.21 -19.92
CA ARG A 107 -4.19 0.80 -18.99
C ARG A 107 -4.69 2.10 -18.37
N THR A 108 -4.21 2.37 -17.16
CA THR A 108 -4.45 3.64 -16.46
C THR A 108 -3.14 4.30 -16.08
N ASN A 109 -3.15 5.63 -15.98
CA ASN A 109 -2.10 6.45 -15.38
C ASN A 109 -2.57 7.10 -14.06
N CYS A 110 -3.69 6.64 -13.51
CA CYS A 110 -4.23 7.15 -12.27
C CYS A 110 -3.33 6.78 -11.08
N VAL A 111 -3.23 7.70 -10.12
CA VAL A 111 -2.69 7.44 -8.79
C VAL A 111 -3.86 7.19 -7.84
N GLN A 112 -3.80 6.09 -7.10
CA GLN A 112 -4.71 5.80 -6.00
C GLN A 112 -3.96 5.90 -4.68
N ARG A 113 -4.65 6.35 -3.64
CA ARG A 113 -4.08 6.57 -2.31
C ARG A 113 -5.02 6.08 -1.22
N ILE A 114 -4.52 5.28 -0.28
CA ILE A 114 -5.31 4.71 0.83
C ILE A 114 -4.52 4.77 2.14
N TRP A 115 -5.12 5.30 3.19
CA TRP A 115 -4.58 5.25 4.54
C TRP A 115 -4.77 3.84 5.14
N LEU A 116 -3.67 3.13 5.40
CA LEU A 116 -3.67 1.79 6.02
C LEU A 116 -3.68 1.87 7.55
N THR A 117 -3.19 2.98 8.09
CA THR A 117 -3.26 3.33 9.51
C THR A 117 -3.91 4.69 9.66
N LEU A 118 -4.39 4.99 10.88
CA LEU A 118 -4.84 6.34 11.19
C LEU A 118 -3.68 7.32 10.98
N PRO A 119 -3.81 8.31 10.07
CA PRO A 119 -2.80 9.33 9.91
C PRO A 119 -2.62 10.12 11.21
N THR A 120 -1.42 10.63 11.42
CA THR A 120 -1.18 11.53 12.56
C THR A 120 -2.00 12.80 12.38
N LEU A 121 -2.31 13.49 13.49
CA LEU A 121 -2.94 14.80 13.42
C LEU A 121 -2.11 15.77 12.58
N GLN A 122 -0.79 15.62 12.63
CA GLN A 122 0.16 16.41 11.87
C GLN A 122 -0.03 16.24 10.35
N GLU A 123 -0.13 14.99 9.87
CA GLU A 123 -0.42 14.69 8.45
C GLU A 123 -1.79 15.20 8.05
N LEU A 124 -2.83 15.01 8.88
CA LEU A 124 -4.17 15.52 8.61
C LEU A 124 -4.20 17.05 8.47
N CYS A 125 -3.51 17.76 9.37
CA CYS A 125 -3.38 19.22 9.30
C CYS A 125 -2.64 19.64 8.03
N TRP A 126 -1.55 18.95 7.68
CA TRP A 126 -0.78 19.24 6.48
C TRP A 126 -1.58 19.03 5.20
N GLU A 127 -2.34 17.93 5.10
CA GLU A 127 -3.24 17.66 3.96
C GLU A 127 -4.34 18.72 3.83
N ASN A 128 -4.97 19.07 4.95
CA ASN A 128 -5.97 20.13 4.96
C ASN A 128 -5.36 21.47 4.52
N MET A 129 -4.15 21.77 4.94
CA MET A 129 -3.46 23.00 4.55
C MET A 129 -3.08 23.00 3.06
N CYS A 130 -2.54 21.90 2.54
CA CYS A 130 -2.22 21.76 1.12
C CYS A 130 -3.45 21.80 0.21
N SER A 131 -4.60 21.31 0.68
CA SER A 131 -5.84 21.29 -0.10
C SER A 131 -6.59 22.63 -0.09
N THR A 132 -6.38 23.46 0.92
CA THR A 132 -7.05 24.77 1.06
C THR A 132 -6.23 25.93 0.50
N LEU A 133 -4.91 25.80 0.42
CA LEU A 133 -4.00 26.85 0.00
C LEU A 133 -3.49 26.64 -1.43
N ASP A 134 -3.08 27.74 -2.07
CA ASP A 134 -2.45 27.70 -3.40
C ASP A 134 -1.01 27.15 -3.30
N MET A 135 -0.84 25.91 -3.74
CA MET A 135 0.44 25.20 -3.70
C MET A 135 1.56 25.91 -4.48
N ASN A 136 1.23 26.62 -5.57
CA ASN A 136 2.24 27.36 -6.34
C ASN A 136 2.77 28.56 -5.54
N LYS A 137 1.94 29.15 -4.68
CA LYS A 137 2.38 30.20 -3.75
C LYS A 137 3.21 29.59 -2.62
N LEU A 138 2.72 28.52 -2.00
CA LEU A 138 3.46 27.84 -0.93
C LEU A 138 4.89 27.44 -1.37
N GLN A 139 5.04 26.93 -2.59
CA GLN A 139 6.33 26.53 -3.14
C GLN A 139 7.29 27.72 -3.36
N LYS A 140 6.78 28.90 -3.69
CA LYS A 140 7.61 30.12 -3.84
C LYS A 140 8.05 30.70 -2.50
N HIS A 141 7.28 30.46 -1.44
CA HIS A 141 7.49 31.03 -0.11
C HIS A 141 8.00 30.00 0.91
N ARG A 142 8.71 28.95 0.46
CA ARG A 142 9.22 27.85 1.34
C ARG A 142 10.04 28.35 2.53
N SER A 143 10.86 29.38 2.35
CA SER A 143 11.66 29.98 3.42
C SER A 143 10.79 30.64 4.50
N GLU A 144 9.74 31.35 4.09
CA GLU A 144 8.79 32.02 5.00
C GLU A 144 7.97 31.00 5.80
N LEU A 145 7.63 29.85 5.21
CA LEU A 145 6.93 28.77 5.91
C LEU A 145 7.73 28.24 7.10
N PHE A 146 9.05 28.15 6.95
CA PHE A 146 9.92 27.74 8.05
C PHE A 146 9.95 28.79 9.16
N GLU A 147 10.02 30.08 8.79
CA GLU A 147 10.02 31.20 9.73
C GLU A 147 8.74 31.29 10.58
N ILE A 148 7.58 30.94 10.00
CA ILE A 148 6.30 30.90 10.74
C ILE A 148 6.09 29.60 11.54
N GLY A 149 7.09 28.71 11.59
CA GLY A 149 7.10 27.53 12.44
C GLY A 149 6.60 26.24 11.79
N ILE A 150 6.49 26.16 10.46
CA ILE A 150 6.18 24.90 9.78
C ILE A 150 7.41 23.98 9.80
N PRO A 151 7.28 22.72 10.25
CA PRO A 151 8.39 21.76 10.25
C PRO A 151 9.00 21.53 8.87
N MET A 152 10.34 21.47 8.81
CA MET A 152 11.10 21.37 7.56
C MET A 152 10.71 20.17 6.69
N HIS A 153 10.45 19.01 7.29
CA HIS A 153 10.06 17.79 6.55
C HIS A 153 8.73 17.94 5.79
N PHE A 154 7.87 18.87 6.18
CA PHE A 154 6.69 19.22 5.39
C PHE A 154 7.03 20.17 4.25
N ILE A 155 7.85 21.19 4.52
CA ILE A 155 8.29 22.14 3.50
C ILE A 155 9.06 21.41 2.39
N GLU A 156 9.82 20.37 2.71
CA GLU A 156 10.52 19.50 1.75
C GLU A 156 9.57 18.78 0.77
N ARG A 157 8.31 18.57 1.15
CA ARG A 157 7.28 17.91 0.32
C ARG A 157 6.55 18.86 -0.64
N LEU A 158 6.82 20.16 -0.57
CA LEU A 158 6.26 21.20 -1.48
C LEU A 158 7.02 21.31 -2.82
#